data_AF-A0A1Y2CW94-F1
#
_entry.id   AF-A0A1Y2CW94-F1
#
_cell.length_a   1.000
_cell.length_b   1.000
_cell.length_c   1.000
_cell.angle_alpha   90.00
_cell.angle_beta   90.00
_cell.angle_gamma   90.00
#
_symmetry.space_group_name_H-M   'P 1'
#
loop_
_entity.id
_entity.type
_entity.pdbx_description
1 polymer ?
#
loop_
_entity_poly.entity_id
_entity_poly.type
_entity_poly.pdbx_seq_one_letter_code
_entity_poly.pdbx_strand_id
1 'polypeptide(L)'
;MFSNKYNFENFDIEKNNNIEVYRYLNVITDFESVYSFSTIKNGENDEKNKNINENNFSLPKLRNTIIDLNQIKEHLKTMMDWNFDNFKLSDLSNYQPILYLGKEIFEQHNFQKHFNLKLSTIESFLTTMENQYHVDLPYHNNIHAADVLHAMNYFISQPILDNSLTIEEKFACIVSAIIHDIDHPGVSNSYEIKYSEPLSKTYNSKSVLENHHCSLAFKIFRECSECNILKNLSKIQYNYIRSLIINMVLATDMAYHKSYLDEFTEKLNNKTFNINNSKDRKLLLCILIKCADISNPTKINNIAIQWSNRLFEEDQIQSVNELKQNNYTLSPLIKQDCISKSENQTSFIRTFVKPIFEQLGSFLDVDNFIALKQLEENDTFWENYKE
;
A
#
# COMPACT_ATOMS: atom_id res chain seq x y z
N MET A 1 24.15 -45.02 -17.68
CA MET A 1 24.55 -46.20 -16.89
C MET A 1 25.42 -45.66 -15.77
N PHE A 2 25.08 -45.61 -14.49
CA PHE A 2 24.21 -46.37 -13.56
C PHE A 2 23.65 -45.37 -12.53
N SER A 3 22.35 -45.20 -12.31
CA SER A 3 21.46 -45.91 -11.36
C SER A 3 21.99 -46.10 -9.92
N ASN A 4 21.31 -45.47 -8.95
CA ASN A 4 20.90 -46.01 -7.64
C ASN A 4 20.06 -44.90 -6.95
N LYS A 5 18.71 -44.90 -7.02
CA LYS A 5 17.75 -45.62 -6.15
C LYS A 5 18.11 -45.56 -4.66
N TYR A 6 17.43 -44.67 -3.93
CA TYR A 6 17.15 -44.83 -2.51
C TYR A 6 15.63 -44.74 -2.30
N ASN A 7 15.10 -45.80 -1.69
CA ASN A 7 13.70 -45.98 -1.31
C ASN A 7 13.35 -45.08 -0.11
N PHE A 8 12.19 -44.46 -0.15
CA PHE A 8 11.49 -43.91 1.01
C PHE A 8 10.56 -44.98 1.56
N GLU A 9 10.85 -45.56 2.73
CA GLU A 9 9.83 -46.15 3.59
C GLU A 9 10.18 -45.95 5.06
N ASN A 10 9.16 -45.54 5.81
CA ASN A 10 9.00 -45.54 7.27
C ASN A 10 9.68 -44.40 8.07
N PHE A 11 8.92 -43.34 8.32
CA PHE A 11 8.95 -42.65 9.61
C PHE A 11 7.53 -42.49 10.16
N ASP A 12 7.35 -43.06 11.35
CA ASP A 12 6.15 -43.06 12.17
C ASP A 12 5.68 -41.63 12.49
N ILE A 13 4.38 -41.43 12.34
CA ILE A 13 3.65 -40.23 12.76
C ILE A 13 3.21 -40.45 14.21
N GLU A 14 3.97 -39.95 15.18
CA GLU A 14 3.40 -39.62 16.49
C GLU A 14 3.94 -38.30 17.03
N LYS A 15 3.00 -37.35 17.13
CA LYS A 15 2.83 -36.33 18.17
C LYS A 15 4.10 -35.61 18.67
N ASN A 16 4.32 -34.41 18.15
CA ASN A 16 4.48 -33.24 19.02
C ASN A 16 4.23 -31.94 18.25
N ASN A 17 3.54 -31.02 18.93
CA ASN A 17 3.01 -29.75 18.45
C ASN A 17 4.05 -28.90 17.70
N ASN A 18 3.80 -28.64 16.42
CA ASN A 18 4.36 -27.51 15.68
C ASN A 18 3.23 -26.84 14.91
N ILE A 19 2.68 -25.78 15.50
CA ILE A 19 1.93 -24.75 14.77
C ILE A 19 2.98 -23.73 14.36
N GLU A 20 3.63 -23.94 13.22
CA GLU A 20 4.37 -22.92 12.48
C GLU A 20 4.90 -23.58 11.20
N VAL A 21 5.03 -22.80 10.12
CA VAL A 21 5.53 -23.21 8.80
C VAL A 21 4.51 -23.85 7.85
N TYR A 22 3.36 -23.20 7.61
CA TYR A 22 2.61 -23.31 6.34
C TYR A 22 1.81 -22.03 6.03
N ARG A 23 2.48 -20.88 5.80
CA ARG A 23 1.79 -19.64 5.40
C ARG A 23 2.16 -19.05 4.03
N TYR A 24 2.96 -19.73 3.22
CA TYR A 24 3.37 -19.21 1.90
C TYR A 24 2.91 -20.01 0.67
N LEU A 25 1.90 -20.89 0.79
CA LEU A 25 1.42 -21.69 -0.36
C LEU A 25 -0.11 -21.81 -0.55
N ASN A 26 -0.96 -21.11 0.20
CA ASN A 26 -2.42 -21.21 0.07
C ASN A 26 -3.12 -19.87 -0.26
N VAL A 27 -2.61 -19.11 -1.23
CA VAL A 27 -3.31 -17.88 -1.73
C VAL A 27 -4.41 -18.22 -2.76
N ILE A 28 -4.74 -19.51 -2.98
CA ILE A 28 -5.77 -19.92 -3.96
C ILE A 28 -6.61 -21.09 -3.41
N THR A 29 -7.19 -20.95 -2.22
CA THR A 29 -8.29 -21.86 -1.79
C THR A 29 -9.55 -21.15 -1.30
N ASP A 30 -9.62 -19.82 -1.31
CA ASP A 30 -10.82 -19.07 -0.87
C ASP A 30 -11.45 -18.18 -1.97
N PHE A 31 -11.24 -18.52 -3.24
CA PHE A 31 -11.92 -17.80 -4.34
C PHE A 31 -13.44 -18.05 -4.36
N GLU A 32 -13.94 -19.11 -3.72
CA GLU A 32 -15.38 -19.46 -3.70
C GLU A 32 -16.15 -18.89 -2.50
N SER A 33 -15.48 -18.49 -1.41
CA SER A 33 -16.18 -17.97 -0.21
C SER A 33 -16.54 -16.48 -0.32
N VAL A 34 -15.82 -15.71 -1.16
CA VAL A 34 -16.01 -14.25 -1.35
C VAL A 34 -17.22 -13.90 -2.24
N TYR A 35 -17.72 -14.84 -3.06
CA TYR A 35 -18.84 -14.57 -3.98
C TYR A 35 -20.25 -14.81 -3.41
N SER A 36 -20.40 -15.06 -2.10
CA SER A 36 -21.71 -15.41 -1.50
C SER A 36 -22.48 -14.25 -0.82
N PHE A 37 -22.05 -13.00 -0.92
CA PHE A 37 -22.80 -11.86 -0.38
C PHE A 37 -23.52 -11.04 -1.47
N SER A 38 -24.52 -11.65 -2.10
CA SER A 38 -25.54 -10.89 -2.85
C SER A 38 -26.85 -11.63 -3.03
N THR A 39 -27.46 -12.17 -1.96
CA THR A 39 -28.93 -12.32 -1.87
C THR A 39 -29.35 -12.78 -0.47
N ILE A 40 -29.81 -11.87 0.39
CA ILE A 40 -30.67 -12.25 1.51
C ILE A 40 -32.07 -11.73 1.20
N LYS A 41 -32.89 -12.66 0.69
CA LYS A 41 -34.35 -12.53 0.67
C LYS A 41 -34.87 -12.91 2.07
N ASN A 42 -35.84 -12.14 2.54
CA ASN A 42 -36.65 -12.41 3.73
C ASN A 42 -37.19 -13.87 3.75
N GLY A 43 -37.06 -14.53 4.90
CA GLY A 43 -37.67 -15.82 5.19
C GLY A 43 -37.48 -16.21 6.66
N GLU A 44 -38.58 -16.51 7.33
CA GLU A 44 -38.73 -16.76 8.78
C GLU A 44 -38.20 -18.13 9.25
N ASN A 45 -37.92 -18.20 10.56
CA ASN A 45 -37.94 -19.33 11.51
C ASN A 45 -37.08 -20.58 11.25
N ASP A 46 -36.16 -20.89 12.18
CA ASP A 46 -36.40 -21.96 13.16
C ASP A 46 -35.29 -22.08 14.22
N GLU A 47 -35.70 -22.19 15.48
CA GLU A 47 -34.87 -22.49 16.64
C GLU A 47 -34.38 -23.95 16.62
N LYS A 48 -33.08 -24.17 16.93
CA LYS A 48 -32.52 -25.15 17.89
C LYS A 48 -31.11 -25.58 17.48
N ASN A 49 -30.10 -25.21 18.27
CA ASN A 49 -29.32 -26.17 19.08
C ASN A 49 -28.22 -25.47 19.88
N LYS A 50 -28.10 -25.93 21.13
CA LYS A 50 -27.24 -25.41 22.20
C LYS A 50 -25.90 -26.16 22.27
N ASN A 51 -24.91 -25.43 22.80
CA ASN A 51 -23.75 -25.85 23.60
C ASN A 51 -22.52 -26.40 22.89
N ILE A 52 -21.50 -25.54 22.68
CA ILE A 52 -20.07 -25.87 22.89
C ILE A 52 -19.38 -24.67 23.55
N ASN A 53 -18.52 -24.97 24.54
CA ASN A 53 -17.91 -24.10 25.55
C ASN A 53 -17.13 -22.88 25.02
N GLU A 54 -17.40 -21.72 25.63
CA GLU A 54 -16.65 -20.46 25.49
C GLU A 54 -15.32 -20.52 26.26
N ASN A 55 -14.20 -20.56 25.52
CA ASN A 55 -12.93 -20.04 26.01
C ASN A 55 -12.75 -18.63 25.43
N ASN A 56 -12.57 -17.66 26.33
CA ASN A 56 -12.46 -16.23 26.05
C ASN A 56 -11.26 -15.90 25.14
N PHE A 57 -11.48 -15.94 23.83
CA PHE A 57 -10.89 -14.99 22.90
C PHE A 57 -12.05 -14.18 22.34
N SER A 58 -12.17 -12.92 22.78
CA SER A 58 -13.11 -11.99 22.18
C SER A 58 -12.65 -11.66 20.76
N LEU A 59 -13.11 -12.48 19.81
CA LEU A 59 -13.20 -12.09 18.40
C LEU A 59 -13.89 -10.72 18.33
N PRO A 60 -13.47 -9.82 17.44
CA PRO A 60 -14.17 -8.55 17.23
C PRO A 60 -15.64 -8.88 16.99
N LYS A 61 -16.53 -8.36 17.83
CA LYS A 61 -17.98 -8.47 17.60
C LYS A 61 -18.22 -8.00 16.18
N LEU A 62 -18.69 -8.90 15.30
CA LEU A 62 -19.23 -8.55 14.00
C LEU A 62 -20.30 -7.48 14.24
N ARG A 63 -19.91 -6.21 14.08
CA ARG A 63 -20.89 -5.13 13.98
C ARG A 63 -21.59 -5.41 12.66
N ASN A 64 -22.87 -5.79 12.74
CA ASN A 64 -23.78 -5.64 11.62
C ASN A 64 -23.94 -4.13 11.37
N THR A 65 -22.91 -3.50 10.82
CA THR A 65 -22.91 -2.09 10.49
C THR A 65 -23.60 -2.01 9.14
N ILE A 66 -24.85 -1.54 9.14
CA ILE A 66 -25.51 -1.13 7.90
C ILE A 66 -24.65 -0.04 7.29
N ILE A 67 -24.06 -0.31 6.13
CA ILE A 67 -23.25 0.67 5.40
C ILE A 67 -24.18 1.80 4.95
N ASP A 68 -23.97 3.01 5.46
CA ASP A 68 -24.69 4.20 5.01
C ASP A 68 -23.99 4.81 3.79
N LEU A 69 -24.44 4.38 2.61
CA LEU A 69 -23.92 4.87 1.33
C LEU A 69 -24.03 6.38 1.17
N ASN A 70 -24.96 7.06 1.86
CA ASN A 70 -25.06 8.52 1.78
C ASN A 70 -23.90 9.18 2.52
N GLN A 71 -23.54 8.69 3.71
CA GLN A 71 -22.39 9.22 4.45
C GLN A 71 -21.08 9.02 3.70
N ILE A 72 -20.90 7.87 3.06
CA ILE A 72 -19.73 7.62 2.19
C ILE A 72 -19.70 8.62 1.04
N LYS A 73 -20.81 8.82 0.33
CA LYS A 73 -20.90 9.79 -0.78
C LYS A 73 -20.63 11.22 -0.33
N GLU A 74 -21.19 11.65 0.80
CA GLU A 74 -20.93 12.99 1.34
C GLU A 74 -19.46 13.18 1.72
N HIS A 75 -18.81 12.14 2.27
CA HIS A 75 -17.38 12.18 2.56
C HIS A 75 -16.54 12.24 1.27
N LEU A 76 -16.83 11.40 0.26
CA LEU A 76 -16.11 11.37 -1.01
C LEU A 76 -16.17 12.70 -1.79
N LYS A 77 -17.17 13.56 -1.57
CA LYS A 77 -17.20 14.91 -2.17
C LYS A 77 -15.97 15.76 -1.81
N THR A 78 -15.28 15.45 -0.71
CA THR A 78 -14.07 16.16 -0.29
C THR A 78 -12.78 15.45 -0.74
N MET A 79 -12.83 14.49 -1.66
CA MET A 79 -11.66 13.71 -2.12
C MET A 79 -10.55 14.52 -2.82
N MET A 80 -10.80 15.81 -3.10
CA MET A 80 -9.79 16.71 -3.66
C MET A 80 -9.14 17.60 -2.59
N ASP A 81 -9.55 17.50 -1.33
CA ASP A 81 -8.86 18.12 -0.20
C ASP A 81 -7.63 17.29 0.15
N TRP A 82 -6.46 17.92 0.24
CA TRP A 82 -5.22 17.25 0.68
C TRP A 82 -5.37 16.51 2.02
N ASN A 83 -6.25 17.01 2.89
CA ASN A 83 -6.54 16.45 4.20
C ASN A 83 -7.72 15.46 4.22
N PHE A 84 -8.09 14.88 3.07
CA PHE A 84 -9.10 13.84 3.00
C PHE A 84 -8.82 12.72 4.02
N ASP A 85 -9.81 12.46 4.89
CA ASP A 85 -9.66 11.54 6.01
C ASP A 85 -9.98 10.09 5.57
N ASN A 86 -8.94 9.34 5.20
CA ASN A 86 -9.06 7.93 4.84
C ASN A 86 -9.37 7.02 6.03
N PHE A 87 -9.08 7.43 7.27
CA PHE A 87 -9.50 6.69 8.46
C PHE A 87 -11.01 6.73 8.61
N LYS A 88 -11.61 7.92 8.46
CA LYS A 88 -13.07 8.07 8.44
C LYS A 88 -13.71 7.34 7.27
N LEU A 89 -13.10 7.38 6.08
CA LEU A 89 -13.60 6.58 4.95
C LEU A 89 -13.59 5.09 5.28
N SER A 90 -12.52 4.59 5.90
CA SER A 90 -12.42 3.19 6.34
C SER A 90 -13.54 2.82 7.31
N ASP A 91 -13.79 3.65 8.34
CA ASP A 91 -14.89 3.42 9.29
C ASP A 91 -16.27 3.40 8.63
N LEU A 92 -16.53 4.33 7.69
CA LEU A 92 -17.81 4.42 6.98
C LEU A 92 -18.03 3.27 6.00
N SER A 93 -16.95 2.77 5.38
CA SER A 93 -16.97 1.75 4.33
C SER A 93 -16.85 0.31 4.84
N ASN A 94 -16.93 0.10 6.17
CA ASN A 94 -16.70 -1.19 6.79
C ASN A 94 -15.29 -1.75 6.44
N TYR A 95 -14.28 -0.91 6.61
CA TYR A 95 -12.86 -1.19 6.33
C TYR A 95 -12.56 -1.48 4.85
N GLN A 96 -13.28 -0.85 3.93
CA GLN A 96 -13.06 -0.97 2.48
C GLN A 96 -12.74 0.38 1.78
N PRO A 97 -11.81 1.20 2.32
CA PRO A 97 -11.55 2.53 1.76
C PRO A 97 -11.06 2.50 0.29
N ILE A 98 -10.27 1.49 -0.13
CA ILE A 98 -9.76 1.40 -1.51
C ILE A 98 -10.90 1.17 -2.49
N LEU A 99 -11.87 0.30 -2.16
CA LEU A 99 -13.03 0.06 -3.01
C LEU A 99 -13.82 1.33 -3.30
N TYR A 100 -14.17 2.09 -2.26
CA TYR A 100 -15.01 3.27 -2.43
C TYR A 100 -14.26 4.46 -3.03
N LEU A 101 -13.05 4.74 -2.55
CA LEU A 101 -12.22 5.80 -3.11
C LEU A 101 -11.81 5.49 -4.56
N GLY A 102 -11.41 4.25 -4.82
CA GLY A 102 -11.02 3.79 -6.16
C GLY A 102 -12.15 3.89 -7.18
N LYS A 103 -13.39 3.56 -6.81
CA LYS A 103 -14.55 3.73 -7.71
C LYS A 103 -14.75 5.19 -8.10
N GLU A 104 -14.70 6.11 -7.14
CA GLU A 104 -14.85 7.55 -7.39
C GLU A 104 -13.72 8.08 -8.30
N ILE A 105 -12.47 7.66 -8.05
CA ILE A 105 -11.31 8.06 -8.88
C ILE A 105 -11.42 7.49 -10.31
N PHE A 106 -11.83 6.23 -10.46
CA PHE A 106 -12.01 5.63 -11.80
C PHE A 106 -13.09 6.35 -12.61
N GLU A 107 -14.14 6.85 -11.94
CA GLU A 107 -15.18 7.69 -12.53
C GLU A 107 -14.65 9.09 -12.87
N GLN A 108 -13.97 9.75 -11.93
CA GLN A 108 -13.35 11.08 -12.10
C GLN A 108 -12.50 11.16 -13.39
N HIS A 109 -11.63 10.15 -13.62
CA HIS A 109 -10.74 10.10 -14.77
C HIS A 109 -11.34 9.42 -16.01
N ASN A 110 -12.61 9.01 -15.97
CA ASN A 110 -13.31 8.30 -17.05
C ASN A 110 -12.57 7.04 -17.56
N PHE A 111 -11.82 6.36 -16.69
CA PHE A 111 -11.02 5.19 -17.08
C PHE A 111 -11.90 4.05 -17.61
N GLN A 112 -13.10 3.87 -17.05
CA GLN A 112 -14.04 2.87 -17.51
C GLN A 112 -14.31 2.99 -19.01
N LYS A 113 -14.70 4.19 -19.46
CA LYS A 113 -15.05 4.45 -20.86
C LYS A 113 -13.81 4.37 -21.74
N HIS A 114 -12.70 4.95 -21.30
CA HIS A 114 -11.48 5.01 -22.10
C HIS A 114 -10.88 3.62 -22.37
N PHE A 115 -10.80 2.76 -21.34
CA PHE A 115 -10.22 1.41 -21.44
C PHE A 115 -11.26 0.30 -21.71
N ASN A 116 -12.50 0.68 -22.01
CA ASN A 116 -13.62 -0.24 -22.26
C ASN A 116 -13.80 -1.28 -21.13
N LEU A 117 -13.76 -0.84 -19.89
CA LEU A 117 -13.89 -1.71 -18.72
C LEU A 117 -15.36 -1.89 -18.33
N LYS A 118 -15.72 -3.10 -17.87
CA LYS A 118 -16.99 -3.33 -17.19
C LYS A 118 -16.89 -2.78 -15.76
N LEU A 119 -17.98 -2.21 -15.24
CA LEU A 119 -18.06 -1.81 -13.82
C LEU A 119 -17.72 -2.96 -12.88
N SER A 120 -18.25 -4.16 -13.16
CA SER A 120 -17.93 -5.36 -12.38
C SER A 120 -16.44 -5.70 -12.39
N THR A 121 -15.71 -5.44 -13.49
CA THR A 121 -14.26 -5.65 -13.53
C THR A 121 -13.49 -4.66 -12.66
N ILE A 122 -13.96 -3.41 -12.60
CA ILE A 122 -13.37 -2.40 -11.71
C ILE A 122 -13.64 -2.77 -10.24
N GLU A 123 -14.87 -3.15 -9.91
CA GLU A 123 -15.24 -3.58 -8.56
C GLU A 123 -14.49 -4.83 -8.11
N SER A 124 -14.41 -5.86 -8.98
CA SER A 124 -13.61 -7.07 -8.70
C SER A 124 -12.14 -6.73 -8.53
N PHE A 125 -11.57 -5.81 -9.34
CA PHE A 125 -10.19 -5.37 -9.18
C PHE A 125 -9.94 -4.73 -7.82
N LEU A 126 -10.70 -3.69 -7.49
CA LEU A 126 -10.53 -2.93 -6.26
C LEU A 126 -10.70 -3.83 -5.03
N THR A 127 -11.76 -4.64 -5.01
CA THR A 127 -12.03 -5.59 -3.91
C THR A 127 -10.91 -6.64 -3.81
N THR A 128 -10.45 -7.21 -4.92
CA THR A 128 -9.42 -8.25 -4.90
C THR A 128 -8.09 -7.71 -4.40
N MET A 129 -7.68 -6.51 -4.87
CA MET A 129 -6.45 -5.88 -4.41
C MET A 129 -6.53 -5.47 -2.94
N GLU A 130 -7.66 -4.89 -2.52
CA GLU A 130 -7.87 -4.50 -1.11
C GLU A 130 -7.77 -5.70 -0.17
N ASN A 131 -8.29 -6.86 -0.57
CA ASN A 131 -8.20 -8.11 0.18
C ASN A 131 -6.77 -8.71 0.23
N GLN A 132 -5.80 -8.17 -0.51
CA GLN A 132 -4.40 -8.59 -0.37
C GLN A 132 -3.68 -7.82 0.75
N TYR A 133 -4.28 -6.80 1.33
CA TYR A 133 -3.71 -6.09 2.47
C TYR A 133 -4.09 -6.76 3.79
N HIS A 134 -3.12 -6.85 4.70
CA HIS A 134 -3.31 -7.39 6.05
C HIS A 134 -3.90 -6.30 6.95
N VAL A 135 -5.21 -6.36 7.18
CA VAL A 135 -5.95 -5.33 7.94
C VAL A 135 -5.55 -5.24 9.42
N ASP A 136 -4.85 -6.25 9.94
CA ASP A 136 -4.31 -6.32 11.29
C ASP A 136 -2.96 -5.62 11.46
N LEU A 137 -2.29 -5.25 10.36
CA LEU A 137 -1.06 -4.45 10.44
C LEU A 137 -1.36 -3.01 10.87
N PRO A 138 -0.55 -2.42 11.76
CA PRO A 138 -0.77 -1.04 12.19
C PRO A 138 -0.68 -0.02 11.06
N TYR A 139 0.34 -0.12 10.18
CA TYR A 139 0.67 0.86 9.15
C TYR A 139 0.45 0.32 7.73
N HIS A 140 1.18 -0.73 7.29
CA HIS A 140 1.16 -1.20 5.89
C HIS A 140 -0.10 -2.05 5.57
N ASN A 141 -1.27 -1.43 5.71
CA ASN A 141 -2.59 -2.01 5.47
C ASN A 141 -3.35 -1.25 4.35
N ASN A 142 -4.62 -1.62 4.10
CA ASN A 142 -5.42 -1.02 3.05
C ASN A 142 -5.74 0.48 3.28
N ILE A 143 -5.72 0.98 4.51
CA ILE A 143 -5.90 2.40 4.81
C ILE A 143 -4.69 3.19 4.32
N HIS A 144 -3.47 2.67 4.51
CA HIS A 144 -2.26 3.32 4.00
C HIS A 144 -2.29 3.38 2.48
N ALA A 145 -2.62 2.26 1.82
CA ALA A 145 -2.78 2.24 0.37
C ALA A 145 -3.87 3.17 -0.15
N ALA A 146 -4.99 3.35 0.58
CA ALA A 146 -5.99 4.36 0.27
C ALA A 146 -5.45 5.80 0.41
N ASP A 147 -4.56 6.06 1.38
CA ASP A 147 -3.91 7.36 1.55
C ASP A 147 -2.93 7.69 0.41
N VAL A 148 -2.14 6.69 -0.02
CA VAL A 148 -1.27 6.82 -1.19
C VAL A 148 -2.08 7.00 -2.47
N LEU A 149 -3.18 6.24 -2.64
CA LEU A 149 -4.12 6.39 -3.75
C LEU A 149 -4.71 7.80 -3.81
N HIS A 150 -5.17 8.32 -2.68
CA HIS A 150 -5.69 9.68 -2.59
C HIS A 150 -4.62 10.72 -2.94
N ALA A 151 -3.43 10.64 -2.33
CA ALA A 151 -2.35 11.58 -2.59
C ALA A 151 -1.90 11.56 -4.07
N MET A 152 -1.83 10.37 -4.66
CA MET A 152 -1.51 10.22 -6.08
C MET A 152 -2.57 10.87 -6.96
N ASN A 153 -3.86 10.67 -6.66
CA ASN A 153 -4.96 11.32 -7.37
C ASN A 153 -4.90 12.85 -7.26
N TYR A 154 -4.62 13.37 -6.06
CA TYR A 154 -4.46 14.80 -5.81
C TYR A 154 -3.34 15.39 -6.67
N PHE A 155 -2.19 14.72 -6.75
CA PHE A 155 -1.07 15.19 -7.58
C PHE A 155 -1.39 15.18 -9.07
N ILE A 156 -1.86 14.06 -9.63
CA ILE A 156 -2.13 13.98 -11.07
C ILE A 156 -3.29 14.88 -11.53
N SER A 157 -4.10 15.38 -10.58
CA SER A 157 -5.17 16.35 -10.82
C SER A 157 -4.71 17.81 -10.71
N GLN A 158 -3.45 18.08 -10.34
CA GLN A 158 -2.91 19.44 -10.36
C GLN A 158 -2.86 19.96 -11.81
N PRO A 159 -3.21 21.22 -12.09
CA PRO A 159 -3.41 21.70 -13.47
C PRO A 159 -2.25 21.43 -14.43
N ILE A 160 -1.01 21.60 -13.97
CA ILE A 160 0.18 21.34 -14.79
C ILE A 160 0.31 19.85 -15.18
N LEU A 161 -0.03 18.94 -14.26
CA LEU A 161 0.04 17.50 -14.49
C LEU A 161 -1.18 16.99 -15.24
N ASP A 162 -2.37 17.47 -14.90
CA ASP A 162 -3.62 17.07 -15.52
C ASP A 162 -3.60 17.35 -17.04
N ASN A 163 -3.01 18.47 -17.44
CA ASN A 163 -2.86 18.85 -18.85
C ASN A 163 -1.71 18.15 -19.59
N SER A 164 -0.71 17.63 -18.86
CA SER A 164 0.53 17.11 -19.48
C SER A 164 0.61 15.59 -19.50
N LEU A 165 0.00 14.90 -18.54
CA LEU A 165 0.01 13.45 -18.44
C LEU A 165 -1.02 12.82 -19.37
N THR A 166 -0.65 11.72 -20.03
CA THR A 166 -1.63 10.94 -20.79
C THR A 166 -2.56 10.17 -19.86
N ILE A 167 -3.71 9.74 -20.38
CA ILE A 167 -4.65 8.93 -19.61
C ILE A 167 -4.07 7.56 -19.23
N GLU A 168 -3.18 6.98 -20.03
CA GLU A 168 -2.42 5.78 -19.66
C GLU A 168 -1.46 6.02 -18.49
N GLU A 169 -0.82 7.19 -18.45
CA GLU A 169 0.07 7.58 -17.35
C GLU A 169 -0.73 7.76 -16.06
N LYS A 170 -1.85 8.50 -16.09
CA LYS A 170 -2.76 8.67 -14.95
C LYS A 170 -3.32 7.32 -14.47
N PHE A 171 -3.71 6.45 -15.39
CA PHE A 171 -4.19 5.11 -15.06
C PHE A 171 -3.10 4.29 -14.38
N ALA A 172 -1.87 4.30 -14.90
CA ALA A 172 -0.75 3.63 -14.27
C ALA A 172 -0.48 4.15 -12.86
N CYS A 173 -0.58 5.47 -12.63
CA CYS A 173 -0.42 6.08 -11.30
C CYS A 173 -1.40 5.52 -10.28
N ILE A 174 -2.69 5.49 -10.64
CA ILE A 174 -3.76 4.98 -9.77
C ILE A 174 -3.59 3.49 -9.50
N VAL A 175 -3.27 2.69 -10.52
CA VAL A 175 -3.04 1.25 -10.34
C VAL A 175 -1.82 1.01 -9.46
N SER A 176 -0.71 1.73 -9.67
CA SER A 176 0.48 1.60 -8.84
C SER A 176 0.22 1.92 -7.37
N ALA A 177 -0.47 3.01 -7.07
CA ALA A 177 -0.80 3.36 -5.69
C ALA A 177 -1.62 2.26 -5.00
N ILE A 178 -2.57 1.64 -5.70
CA ILE A 178 -3.39 0.54 -5.16
C ILE A 178 -2.56 -0.72 -4.87
N ILE A 179 -1.53 -1.00 -5.68
CA ILE A 179 -0.80 -2.27 -5.57
C ILE A 179 0.55 -2.16 -4.86
N HIS A 180 1.02 -0.96 -4.51
CA HIS A 180 2.44 -0.76 -4.19
C HIS A 180 2.92 -1.59 -2.99
N ASP A 181 2.00 -1.93 -2.07
CA ASP A 181 2.25 -2.64 -0.81
C ASP A 181 1.34 -3.87 -0.59
N ILE A 182 0.72 -4.42 -1.64
CA ILE A 182 -0.17 -5.59 -1.46
C ILE A 182 0.61 -6.76 -0.87
N ASP A 183 0.04 -7.46 0.11
CA ASP A 183 0.68 -8.58 0.83
C ASP A 183 1.99 -8.19 1.54
N HIS A 184 2.10 -6.95 2.04
CA HIS A 184 3.21 -6.52 2.89
C HIS A 184 3.22 -7.28 4.23
N PRO A 185 4.34 -7.87 4.67
CA PRO A 185 4.38 -8.74 5.86
C PRO A 185 4.49 -8.00 7.20
N GLY A 186 4.53 -6.66 7.17
CA GLY A 186 4.73 -5.82 8.35
C GLY A 186 6.19 -5.75 8.84
N VAL A 187 7.13 -6.09 7.96
CA VAL A 187 8.57 -6.04 8.21
C VAL A 187 9.30 -5.48 7.00
N SER A 188 10.47 -4.87 7.23
CA SER A 188 11.28 -4.21 6.22
C SER A 188 12.05 -5.19 5.32
N ASN A 189 12.49 -4.71 4.15
CA ASN A 189 13.45 -5.40 3.29
C ASN A 189 14.71 -5.87 4.06
N SER A 190 15.19 -5.08 5.04
CA SER A 190 16.38 -5.44 5.84
C SER A 190 16.14 -6.65 6.74
N TYR A 191 14.93 -6.78 7.28
CA TYR A 191 14.48 -7.92 8.08
C TYR A 191 14.41 -9.18 7.22
N GLU A 192 13.70 -9.11 6.07
CA GLU A 192 13.56 -10.20 5.10
C GLU A 192 14.91 -10.81 4.70
N ILE A 193 15.89 -9.94 4.42
CA ILE A 193 17.25 -10.35 4.04
C ILE A 193 17.99 -10.99 5.21
N LYS A 194 17.93 -10.37 6.40
CA LYS A 194 18.66 -10.81 7.60
C LYS A 194 18.25 -12.20 8.04
N TYR A 195 16.96 -12.50 8.06
CA TYR A 195 16.42 -13.79 8.49
C TYR A 195 16.22 -14.79 7.35
N SER A 196 16.70 -14.45 6.14
CA SER A 196 16.70 -15.34 4.97
C SER A 196 15.33 -15.89 4.61
N GLU A 197 14.32 -15.02 4.72
CA GLU A 197 12.94 -15.33 4.40
C GLU A 197 12.81 -15.76 2.91
N PRO A 198 11.78 -16.56 2.55
CA PRO A 198 11.60 -17.06 1.19
C PRO A 198 11.60 -15.98 0.11
N LEU A 199 11.05 -14.79 0.41
CA LEU A 199 11.00 -13.67 -0.53
C LEU A 199 12.40 -13.13 -0.85
N SER A 200 13.25 -12.95 0.18
CA SER A 200 14.63 -12.48 -0.02
C SER A 200 15.40 -13.38 -0.99
N LYS A 201 15.23 -14.71 -0.90
CA LYS A 201 15.86 -15.67 -1.82
C LYS A 201 15.28 -15.56 -3.23
N THR A 202 13.96 -15.46 -3.36
CA THR A 202 13.29 -15.30 -4.66
C THR A 202 13.77 -14.05 -5.40
N TYR A 203 13.91 -12.93 -4.70
CA TYR A 203 14.26 -11.63 -5.28
C TYR A 203 15.75 -11.26 -5.13
N ASN A 204 16.59 -12.22 -4.74
CA ASN A 204 18.05 -12.05 -4.63
C ASN A 204 18.44 -10.81 -3.80
N SER A 205 17.69 -10.54 -2.73
CA SER A 205 17.92 -9.42 -1.81
C SER A 205 17.88 -8.02 -2.46
N LYS A 206 17.18 -7.84 -3.58
CA LYS A 206 17.02 -6.54 -4.26
C LYS A 206 15.55 -6.15 -4.30
N SER A 207 15.20 -5.04 -3.64
CA SER A 207 13.82 -4.51 -3.55
C SER A 207 12.82 -5.66 -3.33
N VAL A 208 13.02 -6.42 -2.25
CA VAL A 208 12.43 -7.74 -2.06
C VAL A 208 10.91 -7.62 -2.02
N LEU A 209 10.41 -6.68 -1.21
CA LEU A 209 9.00 -6.40 -1.03
C LEU A 209 8.39 -5.75 -2.27
N GLU A 210 9.05 -4.75 -2.87
CA GLU A 210 8.51 -4.05 -4.03
C GLU A 210 8.40 -4.97 -5.27
N ASN A 211 9.35 -5.90 -5.43
CA ASN A 211 9.23 -6.95 -6.45
C ASN A 211 8.10 -7.94 -6.12
N HIS A 212 7.89 -8.28 -4.84
CA HIS A 212 6.80 -9.13 -4.39
C HIS A 212 5.43 -8.50 -4.72
N HIS A 213 5.20 -7.25 -4.32
CA HIS A 213 3.98 -6.49 -4.57
C HIS A 213 3.64 -6.46 -6.07
N CYS A 214 4.63 -6.10 -6.91
CA CYS A 214 4.48 -6.14 -8.37
C CYS A 214 4.15 -7.54 -8.89
N SER A 215 4.92 -8.55 -8.48
CA SER A 215 4.78 -9.92 -8.96
C SER A 215 3.41 -10.49 -8.63
N LEU A 216 2.93 -10.28 -7.41
CA LEU A 216 1.61 -10.70 -6.95
C LEU A 216 0.50 -10.03 -7.75
N ALA A 217 0.56 -8.70 -7.94
CA ALA A 217 -0.47 -7.97 -8.69
C ALA A 217 -0.61 -8.51 -10.12
N PHE A 218 0.51 -8.71 -10.82
CA PHE A 218 0.48 -9.23 -12.19
C PHE A 218 0.15 -10.72 -12.27
N LYS A 219 0.44 -11.50 -11.22
CA LYS A 219 -0.06 -12.87 -11.09
C LYS A 219 -1.59 -12.87 -11.00
N ILE A 220 -2.16 -12.02 -10.14
CA ILE A 220 -3.61 -11.89 -9.98
C ILE A 220 -4.26 -11.45 -11.30
N PHE A 221 -3.73 -10.45 -12.01
CA PHE A 221 -4.27 -10.05 -13.32
C PHE A 221 -4.28 -11.19 -14.34
N ARG A 222 -3.29 -12.09 -14.29
CA ARG A 222 -3.20 -13.24 -15.19
C ARG A 222 -4.20 -14.33 -14.83
N GLU A 223 -4.40 -14.59 -13.54
CA GLU A 223 -5.15 -15.75 -13.04
C GLU A 223 -6.63 -15.42 -12.79
N CYS A 224 -6.98 -14.16 -12.51
CA CYS A 224 -8.34 -13.68 -12.29
C CYS A 224 -8.77 -12.76 -13.43
N SER A 225 -9.48 -13.33 -14.41
CA SER A 225 -9.95 -12.59 -15.60
C SER A 225 -11.02 -11.52 -15.29
N GLU A 226 -11.77 -11.70 -14.20
CA GLU A 226 -12.80 -10.77 -13.76
C GLU A 226 -12.19 -9.48 -13.23
N CYS A 227 -11.09 -9.55 -12.50
CA CYS A 227 -10.36 -8.42 -11.92
C CYS A 227 -9.24 -7.87 -12.81
N ASN A 228 -9.03 -8.42 -14.02
CA ASN A 228 -8.01 -7.94 -14.94
C ASN A 228 -8.46 -6.65 -15.66
N ILE A 229 -8.11 -5.51 -15.08
CA ILE A 229 -8.32 -4.16 -15.65
C ILE A 229 -7.42 -3.84 -16.85
N LEU A 230 -6.46 -4.72 -17.18
CA LEU A 230 -5.52 -4.54 -18.30
C LEU A 230 -5.93 -5.36 -19.54
N LYS A 231 -6.99 -6.18 -19.46
CA LYS A 231 -7.33 -7.20 -20.47
C LYS A 231 -7.71 -6.67 -21.85
N ASN A 232 -8.23 -5.44 -21.92
CA ASN A 232 -8.70 -4.82 -23.17
C ASN A 232 -7.64 -3.91 -23.83
N LEU A 233 -6.47 -3.78 -23.22
CA LEU A 233 -5.39 -2.93 -23.74
C LEU A 233 -4.76 -3.55 -25.00
N SER A 234 -4.39 -2.69 -25.95
CA SER A 234 -3.49 -3.12 -27.03
C SER A 234 -2.14 -3.58 -26.46
N LYS A 235 -1.41 -4.43 -27.19
CA LYS A 235 -0.08 -4.90 -26.75
C LYS A 235 0.89 -3.75 -26.45
N ILE A 236 0.81 -2.67 -27.22
CA ILE A 236 1.67 -1.48 -27.05
C ILE A 236 1.27 -0.74 -25.76
N GLN A 237 -0.03 -0.46 -25.56
CA GLN A 237 -0.52 0.17 -24.32
C GLN A 237 -0.23 -0.68 -23.09
N TYR A 238 -0.48 -1.99 -23.14
CA TYR A 238 -0.18 -2.92 -22.05
C TYR A 238 1.29 -2.84 -21.64
N ASN A 239 2.22 -2.95 -22.60
CA ASN A 239 3.65 -2.90 -22.32
C ASN A 239 4.08 -1.55 -21.72
N TYR A 240 3.50 -0.46 -22.20
CA TYR A 240 3.78 0.87 -21.68
C TYR A 240 3.26 1.06 -20.25
N ILE A 241 1.97 0.80 -20.02
CA ILE A 241 1.33 0.89 -18.69
C ILE A 241 2.02 -0.06 -17.70
N ARG A 242 2.27 -1.31 -18.09
CA ARG A 242 3.00 -2.28 -17.25
C ARG A 242 4.39 -1.76 -16.88
N SER A 243 5.11 -1.17 -17.84
CA SER A 243 6.43 -0.59 -17.57
C SER A 243 6.32 0.54 -16.55
N LEU A 244 5.38 1.47 -16.71
CA LEU A 244 5.17 2.55 -15.74
C LEU A 244 4.84 1.99 -14.35
N ILE A 245 3.93 1.02 -14.27
CA ILE A 245 3.51 0.43 -12.99
C ILE A 245 4.70 -0.17 -12.24
N ILE A 246 5.48 -1.00 -12.92
CA ILE A 246 6.66 -1.65 -12.33
C ILE A 246 7.68 -0.60 -11.86
N ASN A 247 7.93 0.44 -12.65
CA ASN A 247 8.90 1.46 -12.27
C ASN A 247 8.44 2.34 -11.11
N MET A 248 7.13 2.61 -11.00
CA MET A 248 6.59 3.36 -9.86
C MET A 248 6.66 2.54 -8.57
N VAL A 249 6.20 1.28 -8.58
CA VAL A 249 6.26 0.43 -7.38
C VAL A 249 7.70 0.13 -6.98
N LEU A 250 8.62 -0.17 -7.90
CA LEU A 250 10.04 -0.34 -7.52
C LEU A 250 10.68 0.95 -7.01
N ALA A 251 10.14 2.13 -7.35
CA ALA A 251 10.66 3.40 -6.85
C ALA A 251 10.27 3.68 -5.40
N THR A 252 9.27 2.98 -4.83
CA THR A 252 8.90 3.15 -3.41
C THR A 252 9.98 2.62 -2.47
N ASP A 253 10.84 1.69 -2.94
CA ASP A 253 12.01 1.23 -2.19
C ASP A 253 12.88 2.42 -1.73
N MET A 254 12.92 2.60 -0.41
CA MET A 254 13.60 3.72 0.22
C MET A 254 15.13 3.65 0.07
N ALA A 255 15.70 2.49 -0.26
CA ALA A 255 17.13 2.37 -0.57
C ALA A 255 17.53 3.19 -1.81
N TYR A 256 16.59 3.42 -2.74
CA TYR A 256 16.81 4.19 -3.97
C TYR A 256 16.31 5.64 -3.86
N HIS A 257 15.77 6.06 -2.70
CA HIS A 257 15.16 7.38 -2.53
C HIS A 257 16.06 8.52 -3.01
N LYS A 258 17.30 8.54 -2.51
CA LYS A 258 18.28 9.56 -2.85
C LYS A 258 18.59 9.60 -4.36
N SER A 259 18.70 8.44 -5.00
CA SER A 259 19.01 8.37 -6.44
C SER A 259 17.94 9.04 -7.29
N TYR A 260 16.66 8.80 -6.99
CA TYR A 260 15.55 9.44 -7.71
C TYR A 260 15.51 10.95 -7.44
N LEU A 261 15.70 11.36 -6.19
CA LEU A 261 15.71 12.77 -5.80
C LEU A 261 16.86 13.53 -6.47
N ASP A 262 18.08 12.98 -6.45
CA ASP A 262 19.26 13.61 -7.06
C ASP A 262 19.06 13.77 -8.58
N GLU A 263 18.57 12.74 -9.28
CA GLU A 263 18.31 12.81 -10.73
C GLU A 263 17.24 13.87 -11.07
N PHE A 264 16.16 13.94 -10.30
CA PHE A 264 15.10 14.92 -10.52
C PHE A 264 15.60 16.35 -10.24
N THR A 265 16.28 16.55 -9.11
CA THR A 265 16.85 17.83 -8.69
C THR A 265 17.87 18.35 -9.71
N GLU A 266 18.76 17.47 -10.19
CA GLU A 266 19.75 17.84 -11.22
C GLU A 266 19.07 18.31 -12.50
N LYS A 267 18.02 17.61 -12.95
CA LYS A 267 17.27 17.98 -14.15
C LYS A 267 16.54 19.32 -14.01
N LEU A 268 15.97 19.60 -12.84
CA LEU A 268 15.32 20.89 -12.55
C LEU A 268 16.34 22.03 -12.51
N ASN A 269 17.42 21.87 -11.74
CA ASN A 269 18.46 22.90 -11.59
C ASN A 269 19.14 23.24 -12.92
N ASN A 270 19.41 22.22 -13.74
CA ASN A 270 20.01 22.41 -15.06
C ASN A 270 18.99 22.82 -16.13
N LYS A 271 17.70 22.97 -15.79
CA LYS A 271 16.60 23.28 -16.71
C LYS A 271 16.53 22.31 -17.91
N THR A 272 16.87 21.05 -17.67
CA THR A 272 16.85 19.98 -18.69
C THR A 272 15.64 19.06 -18.55
N PHE A 273 14.88 19.17 -17.47
CA PHE A 273 13.59 18.48 -17.32
C PHE A 273 12.59 19.00 -18.37
N ASN A 274 12.00 18.10 -19.15
CA ASN A 274 10.98 18.43 -20.13
C ASN A 274 9.74 17.55 -19.94
N ILE A 275 8.62 18.12 -19.48
CA ILE A 275 7.35 17.40 -19.28
C ILE A 275 6.79 16.77 -20.56
N ASN A 276 7.17 17.25 -21.75
CA ASN A 276 6.76 16.65 -23.01
C ASN A 276 7.58 15.39 -23.36
N ASN A 277 8.69 15.14 -22.67
CA ASN A 277 9.52 13.95 -22.83
C ASN A 277 9.00 12.79 -21.97
N SER A 278 8.78 11.62 -22.56
CA SER A 278 8.24 10.46 -21.86
C SER A 278 9.17 9.87 -20.78
N LYS A 279 10.50 10.02 -20.91
CA LYS A 279 11.45 9.57 -19.88
C LYS A 279 11.41 10.49 -18.66
N ASP A 280 11.35 11.80 -18.89
CA ASP A 280 11.24 12.78 -17.82
C ASP A 280 9.89 12.66 -17.10
N ARG A 281 8.78 12.44 -17.84
CA ARG A 281 7.50 12.10 -17.21
C ARG A 281 7.59 10.84 -16.38
N LYS A 282 8.21 9.77 -16.88
CA LYS A 282 8.40 8.54 -16.10
C LYS A 282 9.16 8.79 -14.78
N LEU A 283 10.24 9.57 -14.81
CA LEU A 283 10.95 9.98 -13.59
C LEU A 283 10.02 10.75 -12.64
N LEU A 284 9.27 11.71 -13.16
CA LEU A 284 8.29 12.46 -12.38
C LEU A 284 7.22 11.55 -11.77
N LEU A 285 6.68 10.57 -12.50
CA LEU A 285 5.72 9.61 -11.95
C LEU A 285 6.31 8.80 -10.78
N CYS A 286 7.59 8.42 -10.86
CA CYS A 286 8.31 7.81 -9.74
C CYS A 286 8.47 8.79 -8.56
N ILE A 287 8.75 10.08 -8.80
CA ILE A 287 8.78 11.09 -7.74
C ILE A 287 7.41 11.26 -7.08
N LEU A 288 6.33 11.30 -7.88
CA LEU A 288 4.97 11.47 -7.39
C LEU A 288 4.53 10.34 -6.46
N ILE A 289 4.75 9.07 -6.84
CA ILE A 289 4.39 7.95 -5.96
C ILE A 289 5.23 7.94 -4.69
N LYS A 290 6.51 8.31 -4.76
CA LYS A 290 7.36 8.44 -3.56
C LYS A 290 6.85 9.53 -2.63
N CYS A 291 6.48 10.69 -3.17
CA CYS A 291 5.85 11.74 -2.36
C CYS A 291 4.53 11.28 -1.75
N ALA A 292 3.69 10.56 -2.51
CA ALA A 292 2.40 10.07 -2.04
C ALA A 292 2.56 9.07 -0.88
N ASP A 293 3.49 8.14 -1.04
CA ASP A 293 3.86 7.09 -0.09
C ASP A 293 4.34 7.66 1.26
N ILE A 294 5.25 8.64 1.22
CA ILE A 294 5.77 9.29 2.44
C ILE A 294 5.01 10.58 2.82
N SER A 295 3.77 10.76 2.35
CA SER A 295 3.04 12.02 2.50
C SER A 295 2.51 12.28 3.91
N ASN A 296 2.51 11.31 4.83
CA ASN A 296 1.80 11.45 6.10
C ASN A 296 2.22 12.69 6.93
N PRO A 297 3.53 13.05 7.05
CA PRO A 297 3.95 14.23 7.79
C PRO A 297 3.51 15.56 7.15
N THR A 298 3.00 15.53 5.92
CA THR A 298 2.49 16.69 5.20
C THR A 298 0.98 16.87 5.32
N LYS A 299 0.29 16.00 6.08
CA LYS A 299 -1.14 16.10 6.37
C LYS A 299 -1.39 16.98 7.59
N ILE A 300 -2.64 17.40 7.80
CA ILE A 300 -3.04 18.07 9.05
C ILE A 300 -2.63 17.25 10.29
N ASN A 301 -2.24 17.95 11.34
CA ASN A 301 -1.51 17.41 12.49
C ASN A 301 -2.14 16.16 13.13
N ASN A 302 -3.46 16.10 13.30
CA ASN A 302 -4.13 14.92 13.88
C ASN A 302 -3.97 13.66 13.02
N ILE A 303 -4.06 13.79 11.69
CA ILE A 303 -3.85 12.69 10.74
C ILE A 303 -2.37 12.30 10.74
N ALA A 304 -1.47 13.28 10.69
CA ALA A 304 -0.03 13.04 10.73
C ALA A 304 0.39 12.27 11.99
N ILE A 305 -0.07 12.69 13.17
CA ILE A 305 0.20 12.00 14.46
C ILE A 305 -0.33 10.57 14.46
N GLN A 306 -1.52 10.33 13.90
CA GLN A 306 -2.11 8.99 13.83
C GLN A 306 -1.26 8.06 12.97
N TRP A 307 -0.78 8.51 11.81
CA TRP A 307 0.15 7.75 10.99
C TRP A 307 1.49 7.50 11.68
N SER A 308 2.08 8.52 12.32
CA SER A 308 3.32 8.36 13.07
C SER A 308 3.19 7.34 14.22
N ASN A 309 2.03 7.28 14.90
CA ASN A 309 1.75 6.26 15.91
C ASN A 309 1.72 4.86 15.31
N ARG A 310 1.00 4.69 14.19
CA ARG A 310 0.85 3.40 13.51
C ARG A 310 2.18 2.86 13.01
N LEU A 311 2.99 3.69 12.36
CA LEU A 311 4.31 3.28 11.87
C LEU A 311 5.21 2.85 13.04
N PHE A 312 5.21 3.63 14.12
CA PHE A 312 5.98 3.32 15.31
C PHE A 312 5.53 2.00 15.97
N GLU A 313 4.22 1.73 16.02
CA GLU A 313 3.67 0.46 16.51
C GLU A 313 4.15 -0.74 15.66
N GLU A 314 4.14 -0.60 14.33
CA GLU A 314 4.61 -1.65 13.43
C GLU A 314 6.13 -1.90 13.57
N ASP A 315 6.93 -0.84 13.67
CA ASP A 315 8.37 -0.92 13.93
C ASP A 315 8.68 -1.59 15.28
N GLN A 316 7.85 -1.33 16.30
CA GLN A 316 7.94 -2.01 17.60
C GLN A 316 7.63 -3.51 17.48
N ILE A 317 6.59 -3.89 16.73
CA ILE A 317 6.27 -5.30 16.46
C ILE A 317 7.44 -6.00 15.78
N GLN A 318 8.03 -5.39 14.74
CA GLN A 318 9.23 -5.92 14.09
C GLN A 318 10.38 -6.09 15.10
N SER A 319 10.67 -5.06 15.91
CA SER A 319 11.75 -5.09 16.91
C SER A 319 11.57 -6.24 17.93
N VAL A 320 10.34 -6.49 18.37
CA VAL A 320 10.01 -7.63 19.24
C VAL A 320 10.22 -8.97 18.53
N ASN A 321 9.86 -9.07 17.25
CA ASN A 321 10.08 -10.28 16.46
C ASN A 321 11.58 -10.57 16.28
N GLU A 322 12.40 -9.54 16.04
CA GLU A 322 13.85 -9.68 15.97
C GLU A 322 14.48 -10.16 17.29
N LEU A 323 13.97 -9.71 18.43
CA LEU A 323 14.42 -10.20 19.74
C LEU A 323 14.14 -11.69 19.90
N LYS A 324 12.95 -12.15 19.51
CA LYS A 324 12.57 -13.57 19.58
C LYS A 324 13.47 -14.43 18.68
N GLN A 325 13.73 -13.99 17.46
CA GLN A 325 14.58 -14.72 16.50
C GLN A 325 16.05 -14.82 16.96
N ASN A 326 16.55 -13.87 17.75
CA ASN A 326 17.90 -13.88 18.31
C ASN A 326 18.01 -14.57 19.68
N ASN A 327 17.14 -15.55 19.98
CA ASN A 327 17.08 -16.23 21.29
C ASN A 327 16.95 -15.25 22.48
N TYR A 328 16.19 -14.17 22.32
CA TYR A 328 16.07 -13.08 23.32
C TYR A 328 17.38 -12.37 23.66
N THR A 329 18.41 -12.53 22.83
CA THR A 329 19.66 -11.77 22.93
C THR A 329 19.47 -10.44 22.21
N LEU A 330 19.68 -9.33 22.91
CA LEU A 330 19.64 -8.00 22.32
C LEU A 330 20.66 -7.89 21.19
N SER A 331 20.19 -7.84 19.95
CA SER A 331 21.02 -7.48 18.79
C SER A 331 21.59 -6.06 19.01
N PRO A 332 22.81 -5.74 18.56
CA PRO A 332 23.34 -4.37 18.63
C PRO A 332 22.46 -3.31 17.95
N LEU A 333 21.56 -3.72 17.04
CA LEU A 333 20.55 -2.86 16.40
C LEU A 333 19.34 -2.55 17.31
N ILE A 334 19.07 -3.42 18.30
CA ILE A 334 18.00 -3.28 19.30
C ILE A 334 18.58 -2.69 20.59
N LYS A 335 19.89 -2.40 20.64
CA LYS A 335 20.47 -1.57 21.69
C LYS A 335 19.86 -0.18 21.56
N GLN A 336 18.83 0.06 22.36
CA GLN A 336 18.82 1.11 23.37
C GLN A 336 19.20 2.53 22.92
N ASP A 337 19.07 2.83 21.64
CA ASP A 337 18.81 4.16 21.14
C ASP A 337 17.30 4.18 20.87
N CYS A 338 16.53 4.27 21.95
CA CYS A 338 15.20 4.86 21.87
C CYS A 338 15.40 6.32 21.44
N ILE A 339 15.69 6.53 20.15
CA ILE A 339 15.47 7.82 19.53
C ILE A 339 14.02 8.13 19.85
N SER A 340 13.81 9.23 20.57
CA SER A 340 12.48 9.64 20.98
C SER A 340 11.57 9.69 19.75
N LYS A 341 10.26 9.47 19.94
CA LYS A 341 9.32 9.49 18.82
C LYS A 341 9.44 10.81 18.04
N SER A 342 9.68 11.91 18.74
CA SER A 342 9.97 13.23 18.16
C SER A 342 11.23 13.24 17.30
N GLU A 343 12.38 12.80 17.82
CA GLU A 343 13.64 12.77 17.06
C GLU A 343 13.54 11.90 15.79
N ASN A 344 12.85 10.76 15.86
CA ASN A 344 12.60 9.91 14.70
C ASN A 344 11.78 10.64 13.63
N GLN A 345 10.71 11.32 14.02
CA GLN A 345 9.85 12.07 13.09
C GLN A 345 10.58 13.29 12.52
N THR A 346 11.24 14.10 13.34
CA THR A 346 12.04 15.25 12.89
C THR A 346 13.14 14.81 11.92
N SER A 347 13.84 13.71 12.22
CA SER A 347 14.87 13.15 11.34
C SER A 347 14.29 12.68 10.01
N PHE A 348 13.18 11.93 10.03
CA PHE A 348 12.51 11.45 8.83
C PHE A 348 12.01 12.60 7.93
N ILE A 349 11.35 13.60 8.54
CA ILE A 349 10.86 14.80 7.85
C ILE A 349 12.02 15.50 7.14
N ARG A 350 13.09 15.84 7.88
CA ARG A 350 14.17 16.66 7.34
C ARG A 350 15.07 15.92 6.35
N THR A 351 15.19 14.61 6.49
CA THR A 351 16.08 13.78 5.65
C THR A 351 15.40 13.32 4.38
N PHE A 352 14.11 12.96 4.43
CA PHE A 352 13.42 12.32 3.31
C PHE A 352 12.25 13.14 2.79
N VAL A 353 11.33 13.56 3.65
CA VAL A 353 10.06 14.17 3.21
C VAL A 353 10.27 15.59 2.69
N LYS A 354 10.91 16.46 3.47
CA LYS A 354 11.08 17.88 3.12
C LYS A 354 11.84 18.06 1.81
N PRO A 355 13.00 17.42 1.57
CA PRO A 355 13.74 17.61 0.32
C PRO A 355 12.94 17.24 -0.93
N ILE A 356 12.23 16.11 -0.93
CA ILE A 356 11.48 15.69 -2.12
C ILE A 356 10.22 16.55 -2.35
N PHE A 357 9.54 16.96 -1.28
CA PHE A 357 8.37 17.84 -1.39
C PHE A 357 8.75 19.27 -1.80
N GLU A 358 9.92 19.79 -1.42
CA GLU A 358 10.42 21.09 -1.88
C GLU A 358 10.68 21.07 -3.40
N GLN A 359 11.31 19.99 -3.91
CA GLN A 359 11.54 19.85 -5.35
C GLN A 359 10.22 19.68 -6.12
N LEU A 360 9.30 18.87 -5.60
CA LEU A 360 7.99 18.71 -6.23
C LEU A 360 7.18 20.00 -6.21
N GLY A 361 7.14 20.70 -5.06
CA GLY A 361 6.45 21.98 -4.91
C GLY A 361 7.00 23.04 -5.86
N SER A 362 8.33 23.13 -5.98
CA SER A 362 8.99 24.02 -6.94
C SER A 362 8.66 23.67 -8.39
N PHE A 363 8.47 22.39 -8.72
CA PHE A 363 8.12 21.96 -10.07
C PHE A 363 6.65 22.26 -10.41
N LEU A 364 5.73 22.03 -9.46
CA LEU A 364 4.31 22.24 -9.67
C LEU A 364 3.91 23.72 -9.75
N ASP A 365 4.81 24.63 -9.33
CA ASP A 365 4.59 26.09 -9.29
C ASP A 365 3.30 26.46 -8.54
N VAL A 366 3.02 25.71 -7.47
CA VAL A 366 1.82 25.89 -6.64
C VAL A 366 2.17 26.85 -5.50
N ASP A 367 1.74 28.10 -5.64
CA ASP A 367 1.73 29.05 -4.53
C ASP A 367 0.98 28.45 -3.33
N ASN A 368 1.60 28.50 -2.14
CA ASN A 368 1.06 27.94 -0.91
C ASN A 368 0.74 26.44 -1.00
N PHE A 369 1.66 25.64 -1.56
CA PHE A 369 1.53 24.18 -1.55
C PHE A 369 1.27 23.66 -0.13
N ILE A 370 0.00 23.31 0.14
CA ILE A 370 -0.50 23.05 1.50
C ILE A 370 0.29 21.96 2.22
N ALA A 371 0.76 20.96 1.47
CA ALA A 371 1.61 19.89 1.97
C ALA A 371 2.91 20.41 2.62
N LEU A 372 3.61 21.36 1.98
CA LEU A 372 4.84 21.93 2.53
C LEU A 372 4.56 22.78 3.77
N LYS A 373 3.49 23.57 3.75
CA LYS A 373 3.09 24.36 4.92
C LYS A 373 2.80 23.48 6.14
N GLN A 374 2.00 22.43 5.95
CA GLN A 374 1.65 21.49 7.02
C GLN A 374 2.88 20.67 7.46
N LEU A 375 3.79 20.35 6.56
CA LEU A 375 5.06 19.71 6.89
C LEU A 375 5.90 20.57 7.86
N GLU A 376 6.00 21.88 7.62
CA GLU A 376 6.71 22.81 8.51
C GLU A 376 6.03 22.93 9.88
N GLU A 377 4.70 22.99 9.90
CA GLU A 377 3.91 22.98 11.15
C GLU A 377 4.15 21.69 11.95
N ASN A 378 4.18 20.54 11.27
CA ASN A 378 4.40 19.24 11.89
C ASN A 378 5.86 19.02 12.33
N ASP A 379 6.87 19.50 11.58
CA ASP A 379 8.27 19.48 12.01
C ASP A 379 8.42 20.27 13.32
N THR A 380 7.85 21.48 13.36
CA THR A 380 7.83 22.33 14.55
C THR A 380 7.10 21.66 15.72
N PHE A 381 5.99 20.97 15.45
CA PHE A 381 5.28 20.19 16.46
C PHE A 381 6.17 19.11 17.07
N TRP A 382 6.84 18.30 16.24
CA TRP A 382 7.71 17.21 16.72
C TRP A 382 8.95 17.72 17.45
N GLU A 383 9.56 18.83 17.00
CA GLU A 383 10.68 19.48 17.71
C GLU A 383 10.33 19.90 19.14
N ASN A 384 9.08 20.32 19.36
CA ASN A 384 8.59 20.77 20.66
C ASN A 384 7.84 19.68 21.44
N TYR A 385 7.68 18.50 20.84
CA TYR A 385 6.96 17.39 21.44
C TYR A 385 7.76 16.85 22.63
N LYS A 386 7.14 16.84 23.80
CA LYS A 386 7.67 16.21 25.01
C LYS A 386 6.92 14.91 25.22
N GLU A 387 7.67 13.82 25.35
CA GLU A 387 7.13 12.46 25.54
C GLU A 387 6.27 12.30 26.79
#